data_AF-A0A7C5J125-F1
#
_entry.id   AF-A0A7C5J125-F1
#
_cell.length_a   1.000
_cell.length_b   1.000
_cell.length_c   1.000
_cell.angle_alpha   90.00
_cell.angle_beta   90.00
_cell.angle_gamma   90.00
#
_symmetry.space_group_name_H-M   'P 1'
#
loop_
_entity.id
_entity.type
_entity.pdbx_description
1 polymer ?
#
loop_
_entity_poly.entity_id
_entity_poly.type
_entity_poly.pdbx_seq_one_letter_code
_entity_poly.pdbx_strand_id
1 'polypeptide(L)'
;MTRSSVLACVISGALLTGCATGFRPFPLREPMTKDQDARPFAAEPEEYYSSFLWDGADQMVFRPITRLWAVDPGHEAVNVNALDEVPDSSWFINRLGKRSMTPDEVANGPCRTPPLDPAGPWTATAAKPNGANPGFIIKGNDGRGYLLKFDGVSQGVRPTSADVTVSKLYHAVGFNPPCNRVVFFNRDIIEIDPEAKSENEQGEKVPMTMADLDKVFDKAVRLPDGRYRASSSLILAGKPIGPFRYEGARDDDPNDVVPHEDRRELRGHFLLAAWTGHTDSREQNTLDMFVKTSDDRGFIRHHIIDFGDCLGSAWEPPMMGRRIQHSSYFDAPEILQDWITLGLIQRPWDRLRFGPSGKVFGYFDIEELDPEEWEPGSPNPAMLARTERDVAWMARIMARFTTDQLRAVIETAHMKDEFLEQELLRLLEGRKHKLLARY
;
A
#
# COMPACT_ATOMS: atom_id res chain seq x y z
N MET A 1 -30.55 -72.53 30.58
CA MET A 1 -29.93 -71.26 31.02
C MET A 1 -28.56 -71.14 30.39
N THR A 2 -28.23 -69.91 29.98
CA THR A 2 -26.91 -69.34 29.64
C THR A 2 -26.24 -69.65 28.29
N ARG A 3 -26.18 -68.56 27.50
CA ARG A 3 -25.12 -68.09 26.58
C ARG A 3 -25.16 -68.58 25.13
N SER A 4 -26.12 -68.05 24.37
CA SER A 4 -26.01 -67.93 22.89
C SER A 4 -26.92 -66.81 22.37
N SER A 5 -26.71 -65.57 22.84
CA SER A 5 -27.51 -64.42 22.36
C SER A 5 -26.80 -63.05 22.38
N VAL A 6 -25.48 -63.00 22.62
CA VAL A 6 -24.76 -61.70 22.71
C VAL A 6 -23.94 -61.38 21.46
N LEU A 7 -23.77 -62.32 20.52
CA LEU A 7 -22.92 -62.12 19.34
C LEU A 7 -23.68 -61.71 18.06
N ALA A 8 -24.99 -61.42 18.14
CA ALA A 8 -25.81 -61.02 16.99
C ALA A 8 -26.19 -59.53 16.99
N CYS A 9 -25.93 -58.78 18.07
CA CYS A 9 -26.24 -57.34 18.14
C CYS A 9 -25.05 -56.41 17.82
N VAL A 10 -23.85 -56.94 17.59
CA VAL A 10 -22.65 -56.10 17.33
C VAL A 10 -22.37 -55.93 15.83
N ILE A 11 -22.96 -56.76 14.95
CA ILE A 11 -22.72 -56.67 13.49
C ILE A 11 -23.85 -55.93 12.75
N SER A 12 -25.05 -55.85 13.32
CA SER A 12 -26.18 -55.12 12.70
C SER A 12 -26.22 -53.62 13.00
N GLY A 13 -25.37 -53.12 13.91
CA GLY A 13 -25.28 -51.70 14.27
C GLY A 13 -24.28 -50.87 13.45
N ALA A 14 -23.45 -51.51 12.63
CA ALA A 14 -22.35 -50.85 11.90
C ALA A 14 -22.65 -50.56 10.41
N LEU A 15 -23.85 -50.89 9.93
CA LEU A 15 -24.21 -50.78 8.50
C LEU A 15 -25.24 -49.67 8.18
N LEU A 16 -25.59 -48.81 9.15
CA LEU A 16 -26.56 -47.70 8.95
C LEU A 16 -25.99 -46.29 9.18
N THR A 17 -24.69 -46.13 9.42
CA THR A 17 -24.03 -44.81 9.49
C THR A 17 -23.16 -44.50 8.27
N GLY A 18 -23.15 -45.39 7.27
CA GLY A 18 -22.68 -45.08 5.93
C GLY A 18 -23.69 -44.22 5.19
N CYS A 19 -23.93 -42.99 5.65
CA CYS A 19 -24.40 -41.95 4.75
C CYS A 19 -23.30 -41.84 3.70
N ALA A 20 -23.50 -42.53 2.57
CA ALA A 20 -22.81 -42.22 1.35
C ALA A 20 -22.94 -40.71 1.19
N THR A 21 -21.82 -40.01 1.37
CA THR A 21 -21.67 -38.64 0.92
C THR A 21 -21.86 -38.74 -0.59
N GLY A 22 -23.11 -38.69 -1.05
CA GLY A 22 -23.40 -38.48 -2.45
C GLY A 22 -22.50 -37.36 -2.89
N PHE A 23 -21.71 -37.60 -3.95
CA PHE A 23 -20.79 -36.63 -4.54
C PHE A 23 -21.42 -35.25 -4.37
N ARG A 24 -20.86 -34.38 -3.51
CA ARG A 24 -21.38 -33.02 -3.39
C ARG A 24 -21.17 -32.44 -4.78
N PRO A 25 -22.21 -32.22 -5.60
CA PRO A 25 -22.00 -31.53 -6.84
C PRO A 25 -21.44 -30.16 -6.44
N PHE A 26 -20.25 -29.82 -6.94
CA PHE A 26 -19.75 -28.47 -6.79
C PHE A 26 -20.86 -27.55 -7.31
N PRO A 27 -21.35 -26.57 -6.52
CA PRO A 27 -22.38 -25.68 -7.00
C PRO A 27 -21.87 -25.05 -8.30
N LEU A 28 -22.51 -25.42 -9.41
CA LEU A 28 -22.23 -24.87 -10.73
C LEU A 28 -22.79 -23.45 -10.77
N ARG A 29 -22.12 -22.54 -10.08
CA ARG A 29 -22.39 -21.10 -10.15
C ARG A 29 -21.31 -20.50 -11.01
N GLU A 30 -21.71 -19.71 -12.00
CA GLU A 30 -20.74 -18.93 -12.76
C GLU A 30 -19.98 -18.01 -11.79
N PRO A 31 -18.63 -17.99 -11.85
CA PRO A 31 -17.85 -17.12 -11.00
C PRO A 31 -18.19 -15.65 -11.31
N MET A 32 -18.56 -14.88 -10.28
CA MET A 32 -18.70 -13.44 -10.41
C MET A 32 -17.35 -12.85 -10.82
N THR A 33 -17.25 -12.27 -12.01
CA THR A 33 -16.01 -11.69 -12.52
C THR A 33 -15.86 -10.21 -12.23
N LYS A 34 -16.99 -9.53 -11.96
CA LYS A 34 -17.08 -8.10 -11.71
C LYS A 34 -18.15 -7.83 -10.64
N ASP A 35 -17.77 -7.10 -9.59
CA ASP A 35 -18.69 -6.51 -8.63
C ASP A 35 -19.30 -5.22 -9.21
N GLN A 36 -20.56 -4.96 -8.88
CA GLN A 36 -21.28 -3.77 -9.34
C GLN A 36 -21.29 -2.67 -8.26
N ASP A 37 -20.16 -2.49 -7.59
CA ASP A 37 -19.92 -1.47 -6.56
C ASP A 37 -19.61 -0.07 -7.14
N ALA A 38 -19.55 0.04 -8.46
CA ALA A 38 -19.46 1.32 -9.16
C ALA A 38 -20.84 1.83 -9.62
N ARG A 39 -21.95 1.44 -8.97
CA ARG A 39 -23.27 1.95 -9.31
C ARG A 39 -23.37 3.41 -8.85
N PRO A 40 -23.69 4.35 -9.76
CA PRO A 40 -23.84 5.73 -9.36
C PRO A 40 -24.95 5.89 -8.32
N PHE A 41 -24.69 6.64 -7.25
CA PHE A 41 -25.70 7.01 -6.27
C PHE A 41 -25.77 8.53 -6.15
N ALA A 42 -26.88 9.01 -5.59
CA ALA A 42 -27.12 10.43 -5.36
C ALA A 42 -26.70 10.79 -3.93
N ALA A 43 -26.46 12.09 -3.71
CA ALA A 43 -25.80 12.64 -2.52
C ALA A 43 -24.29 12.33 -2.52
N GLU A 44 -23.50 13.40 -2.59
CA GLU A 44 -22.05 13.31 -2.47
C GLU A 44 -21.70 12.94 -1.01
N PRO A 45 -20.84 11.93 -0.79
CA PRO A 45 -20.43 11.53 0.55
C PRO A 45 -19.75 12.64 1.34
N GLU A 46 -19.81 12.55 2.67
CA GLU A 46 -19.12 13.49 3.56
C GLU A 46 -17.59 13.32 3.49
N GLU A 47 -16.83 14.40 3.66
CA GLU A 47 -15.38 14.27 3.74
C GLU A 47 -15.00 13.63 5.08
N TYR A 48 -14.29 12.49 5.02
CA TYR A 48 -13.75 11.86 6.20
C TYR A 48 -12.36 12.41 6.51
N TYR A 49 -12.17 12.89 7.74
CA TYR A 49 -10.86 13.33 8.23
C TYR A 49 -10.30 12.33 9.23
N SER A 50 -9.17 11.70 8.87
CA SER A 50 -8.37 10.89 9.78
C SER A 50 -7.30 11.77 10.45
N SER A 51 -7.48 12.05 11.74
CA SER A 51 -6.46 12.74 12.52
C SER A 51 -5.26 11.83 12.76
N PHE A 52 -4.06 12.29 12.36
CA PHE A 52 -2.79 11.57 12.55
C PHE A 52 -2.60 11.05 13.98
N LEU A 53 -2.87 11.90 14.97
CA LEU A 53 -2.70 11.55 16.39
C LEU A 53 -3.77 10.56 16.87
N TRP A 54 -5.00 10.69 16.38
CA TRP A 54 -6.09 9.82 16.83
C TRP A 54 -5.98 8.42 16.21
N ASP A 55 -5.73 8.33 14.91
CA ASP A 55 -5.51 7.04 14.25
C ASP A 55 -4.30 6.31 14.83
N GLY A 56 -3.18 7.02 15.06
CA GLY A 56 -2.02 6.45 15.75
C GLY A 56 -2.37 5.92 17.15
N ALA A 57 -3.13 6.69 17.94
CA ALA A 57 -3.58 6.25 19.27
C ALA A 57 -4.56 5.07 19.23
N ASP A 58 -5.50 5.07 18.27
CA ASP A 58 -6.48 4.00 18.10
C ASP A 58 -5.79 2.69 17.72
N GLN A 59 -5.02 2.69 16.63
CA GLN A 59 -4.38 1.47 16.12
C GLN A 59 -3.32 0.91 17.06
N MET A 60 -2.52 1.74 17.73
CA MET A 60 -1.39 1.27 18.54
C MET A 60 -1.74 1.02 20.02
N VAL A 61 -2.80 1.64 20.56
CA VAL A 61 -3.12 1.57 21.99
C VAL A 61 -4.50 1.01 22.23
N PHE A 62 -5.55 1.63 21.73
CA PHE A 62 -6.92 1.24 22.08
C PHE A 62 -7.36 -0.07 21.42
N ARG A 63 -6.97 -0.29 20.16
CA ARG A 63 -7.35 -1.50 19.43
C ARG A 63 -6.72 -2.78 19.94
N PRO A 64 -5.40 -2.86 20.21
CA PRO A 64 -4.82 -4.06 20.79
C PRO A 64 -5.51 -4.44 22.11
N ILE A 65 -5.87 -3.44 22.92
CA ILE A 65 -6.60 -3.64 24.19
C ILE A 65 -8.02 -4.16 23.94
N THR A 66 -8.77 -3.53 23.04
CA THR A 66 -10.16 -3.96 22.77
C THR A 66 -10.21 -5.33 22.09
N ARG A 67 -9.28 -5.62 21.16
CA ARG A 67 -9.15 -6.94 20.53
C ARG A 67 -8.78 -8.06 21.50
N LEU A 68 -7.98 -7.78 22.53
CA LEU A 68 -7.72 -8.77 23.60
C LEU A 68 -9.03 -9.29 24.23
N TRP A 69 -10.04 -8.44 24.31
CA TRP A 69 -11.37 -8.80 24.84
C TRP A 69 -12.39 -9.14 23.75
N ALA A 70 -12.09 -8.85 22.49
CA ALA A 70 -12.92 -9.23 21.37
C ALA A 70 -12.74 -10.71 21.08
N VAL A 71 -13.79 -11.50 21.29
CA VAL A 71 -13.82 -12.88 20.82
C VAL A 71 -14.12 -12.85 19.33
N ASP A 72 -13.08 -12.76 18.52
CA ASP A 72 -13.15 -12.93 17.06
C ASP A 72 -12.62 -14.33 16.70
N PRO A 73 -13.48 -15.27 16.25
CA PRO A 73 -13.03 -16.62 15.90
C PRO A 73 -12.15 -16.64 14.63
N GLY A 74 -12.00 -15.52 13.93
CA GLY A 74 -11.38 -15.45 12.62
C GLY A 74 -12.26 -16.10 11.55
N HIS A 75 -12.26 -15.55 10.35
CA HIS A 75 -12.96 -16.13 9.21
C HIS A 75 -12.29 -15.77 7.89
N GLU A 76 -12.66 -16.47 6.83
CA GLU A 76 -12.18 -16.18 5.47
C GLU A 76 -12.78 -14.88 4.94
N ALA A 77 -12.05 -14.22 4.04
CA ALA A 77 -12.56 -13.07 3.31
C ALA A 77 -13.88 -13.40 2.58
N VAL A 78 -14.80 -12.44 2.57
CA VAL A 78 -16.18 -12.68 2.13
C VAL A 78 -16.45 -12.25 0.69
N ASN A 79 -15.58 -11.42 0.11
CA ASN A 79 -15.73 -10.86 -1.24
C ASN A 79 -15.02 -11.65 -2.35
N VAL A 80 -15.00 -12.99 -2.22
CA VAL A 80 -14.44 -13.89 -3.24
C VAL A 80 -15.53 -14.61 -4.03
N ASN A 81 -15.25 -14.91 -5.30
CA ASN A 81 -16.16 -15.66 -6.16
C ASN A 81 -16.01 -17.19 -5.99
N ALA A 82 -16.75 -17.96 -6.80
CA ALA A 82 -16.73 -19.42 -6.74
C ALA A 82 -15.36 -20.08 -7.06
N LEU A 83 -14.38 -19.31 -7.54
CA LEU A 83 -13.00 -19.75 -7.80
C LEU A 83 -12.00 -19.24 -6.75
N ASP A 84 -12.49 -18.66 -5.64
CA ASP A 84 -11.65 -18.00 -4.62
C ASP A 84 -10.87 -16.78 -5.20
N GLU A 85 -11.45 -16.11 -6.20
CA GLU A 85 -10.90 -14.88 -6.80
C GLU A 85 -11.68 -13.64 -6.39
N VAL A 86 -10.98 -12.50 -6.30
CA VAL A 86 -11.60 -11.17 -6.16
C VAL A 86 -12.18 -10.72 -7.51
N PRO A 87 -13.49 -10.45 -7.61
CA PRO A 87 -14.10 -9.82 -8.79
C PRO A 87 -13.56 -8.40 -9.03
N ASP A 88 -13.52 -7.94 -10.29
CA ASP A 88 -13.13 -6.55 -10.56
C ASP A 88 -14.16 -5.57 -9.97
N SER A 89 -13.70 -4.49 -9.34
CA SER A 89 -14.53 -3.59 -8.55
C SER A 89 -13.97 -2.15 -8.52
N SER A 90 -14.57 -1.24 -7.75
CA SER A 90 -14.03 0.11 -7.51
C SER A 90 -12.75 0.08 -6.65
N TRP A 91 -12.54 -1.01 -5.90
CA TRP A 91 -11.37 -1.25 -5.03
C TRP A 91 -10.19 -1.86 -5.78
N PHE A 92 -10.44 -2.86 -6.62
CA PHE A 92 -9.41 -3.70 -7.22
C PHE A 92 -9.81 -4.18 -8.60
N ILE A 93 -8.87 -4.15 -9.55
CA ILE A 93 -9.03 -4.74 -10.88
C ILE A 93 -7.94 -5.78 -11.03
N ASN A 94 -8.29 -7.05 -11.15
CA ASN A 94 -7.30 -8.13 -11.22
C ASN A 94 -6.60 -8.11 -12.59
N ARG A 95 -5.48 -7.38 -12.68
CA ARG A 95 -4.73 -7.17 -13.93
C ARG A 95 -3.76 -8.31 -14.18
N LEU A 96 -2.64 -8.33 -13.45
CA LEU A 96 -1.60 -9.34 -13.61
C LEU A 96 -2.09 -10.73 -13.20
N GLY A 97 -3.07 -10.88 -12.31
CA GLY A 97 -3.59 -12.21 -11.93
C GLY A 97 -4.45 -12.85 -13.02
N LYS A 98 -5.22 -12.08 -13.79
CA LYS A 98 -6.08 -12.60 -14.89
C LYS A 98 -5.35 -12.81 -16.22
N ARG A 99 -4.37 -11.97 -16.55
CA ARG A 99 -3.62 -12.08 -17.83
C ARG A 99 -2.14 -11.77 -17.66
N SER A 100 -1.34 -12.21 -18.62
CA SER A 100 0.05 -11.75 -18.69
C SER A 100 0.08 -10.28 -19.13
N MET A 101 0.99 -9.51 -18.55
CA MET A 101 1.28 -8.12 -18.95
C MET A 101 2.65 -8.06 -19.62
N THR A 102 2.86 -7.20 -20.60
CA THR A 102 4.21 -6.98 -21.16
C THR A 102 5.05 -6.13 -20.19
N PRO A 103 6.39 -6.13 -20.30
CA PRO A 103 7.24 -5.21 -19.53
C PRO A 103 6.80 -3.75 -19.68
N ASP A 104 6.46 -3.31 -20.90
CA ASP A 104 5.96 -1.95 -21.16
C ASP A 104 4.62 -1.66 -20.49
N GLU A 105 3.70 -2.63 -20.42
CA GLU A 105 2.42 -2.45 -19.73
C GLU A 105 2.61 -2.26 -18.22
N VAL A 106 3.52 -3.03 -17.62
CA VAL A 106 3.85 -2.90 -16.19
C VAL A 106 4.61 -1.58 -15.94
N ALA A 107 5.57 -1.24 -16.78
CA ALA A 107 6.34 0.01 -16.70
C ALA A 107 5.48 1.26 -16.94
N ASN A 108 4.44 1.20 -17.78
CA ASN A 108 3.48 2.29 -17.89
C ASN A 108 2.59 2.39 -16.64
N GLY A 109 2.12 1.25 -16.12
CA GLY A 109 1.28 1.22 -14.92
C GLY A 109 0.00 2.07 -15.09
N PRO A 110 -0.36 2.92 -14.11
CA PRO A 110 -1.55 3.78 -14.21
C PRO A 110 -1.38 4.98 -15.17
N CYS A 111 -0.19 5.18 -15.75
CA CYS A 111 0.17 6.38 -16.47
C CYS A 111 -0.22 6.36 -17.96
N ARG A 112 -1.51 6.59 -18.25
CA ARG A 112 -2.06 6.60 -19.63
C ARG A 112 -1.96 7.93 -20.37
N THR A 113 -1.64 9.01 -19.66
CA THR A 113 -1.56 10.36 -20.22
C THR A 113 -0.11 10.75 -20.50
N PRO A 114 0.19 11.72 -21.38
CA PRO A 114 1.56 12.20 -21.59
C PRO A 114 2.23 12.65 -20.28
N PRO A 115 3.57 12.50 -20.15
CA PRO A 115 4.31 13.01 -19.00
C PRO A 115 4.18 14.53 -18.87
N LEU A 116 4.43 15.05 -17.66
CA LEU A 116 4.52 16.48 -17.42
C LEU A 116 5.71 17.05 -18.22
N ASP A 117 5.48 18.12 -18.96
CA ASP A 117 6.51 18.78 -19.76
C ASP A 117 7.54 19.48 -18.86
N PRO A 118 8.83 19.06 -18.87
CA PRO A 118 9.87 19.63 -18.03
C PRO A 118 10.33 21.03 -18.46
N ALA A 119 9.86 21.56 -19.60
CA ALA A 119 10.15 22.92 -20.05
C ALA A 119 9.25 23.99 -19.38
N GLY A 120 8.13 23.57 -18.77
CA GLY A 120 7.19 24.49 -18.12
C GLY A 120 6.42 25.40 -19.07
N PRO A 121 5.91 26.55 -18.58
CA PRO A 121 5.93 26.98 -17.18
C PRO A 121 5.01 26.12 -16.30
N TRP A 122 5.31 26.05 -15.01
CA TRP A 122 4.49 25.40 -13.99
C TRP A 122 4.05 26.42 -12.94
N THR A 123 2.82 26.30 -12.45
CA THR A 123 2.28 27.21 -11.42
C THR A 123 2.09 26.44 -10.11
N ALA A 124 2.81 26.81 -9.05
CA ALA A 124 2.64 26.27 -7.70
C ALA A 124 1.38 26.85 -7.05
N THR A 125 0.42 25.99 -6.72
CA THR A 125 -0.92 26.40 -6.25
C THR A 125 -1.15 26.16 -4.76
N ALA A 126 -0.41 25.22 -4.15
CA ALA A 126 -0.54 24.93 -2.73
C ALA A 126 0.69 24.19 -2.19
N ALA A 127 0.99 24.34 -0.90
CA ALA A 127 1.96 23.48 -0.21
C ALA A 127 1.40 22.05 -0.11
N LYS A 128 2.27 21.03 -0.01
CA LYS A 128 1.82 19.67 0.30
C LYS A 128 1.22 19.68 1.71
N PRO A 129 -0.06 19.33 1.89
CA PRO A 129 -0.63 19.17 3.23
C PRO A 129 0.01 17.95 3.89
N ASN A 130 0.49 18.10 5.13
CA ASN A 130 0.91 17.04 6.05
C ASN A 130 1.68 15.84 5.44
N GLY A 131 3.01 15.77 5.67
CA GLY A 131 3.81 14.58 5.36
C GLY A 131 5.30 14.79 5.61
N ALA A 132 6.05 13.70 5.81
CA ALA A 132 7.49 13.76 6.12
C ALA A 132 8.34 14.24 4.92
N ASN A 133 7.93 13.90 3.70
CA ASN A 133 8.65 14.25 2.48
C ASN A 133 8.25 15.63 1.93
N PRO A 134 9.23 16.50 1.62
CA PRO A 134 8.98 17.85 1.13
C PRO A 134 8.30 17.81 -0.26
N GLY A 135 7.39 18.75 -0.52
CA GLY A 135 6.61 18.80 -1.76
C GLY A 135 5.60 19.94 -1.84
N PHE A 136 5.02 20.13 -3.02
CA PHE A 136 3.97 21.11 -3.28
C PHE A 136 3.14 20.69 -4.49
N ILE A 137 1.93 21.26 -4.60
CA ILE A 137 1.00 21.02 -5.70
C ILE A 137 1.25 22.08 -6.77
N ILE A 138 1.32 21.63 -8.02
CA ILE A 138 1.45 22.48 -9.20
C ILE A 138 0.32 22.24 -10.19
N LYS A 139 0.11 23.22 -11.07
CA LYS A 139 -0.57 23.08 -12.35
C LYS A 139 0.47 23.11 -13.47
N GLY A 140 0.47 22.08 -14.30
CA GLY A 140 1.33 21.99 -15.49
C GLY A 140 0.86 22.91 -16.62
N ASN A 141 1.71 23.10 -17.63
CA ASN A 141 1.38 23.84 -18.86
C ASN A 141 0.24 23.20 -19.67
N ASP A 142 -0.03 21.92 -19.43
CA ASP A 142 -1.14 21.14 -19.95
C ASP A 142 -2.46 21.33 -19.17
N GLY A 143 -2.46 22.17 -18.14
CA GLY A 143 -3.61 22.47 -17.30
C GLY A 143 -3.95 21.42 -16.24
N ARG A 144 -3.19 20.32 -16.14
CA ARG A 144 -3.41 19.24 -15.16
C ARG A 144 -2.74 19.57 -13.83
N GLY A 145 -3.32 19.08 -12.74
CA GLY A 145 -2.75 19.19 -11.39
C GLY A 145 -1.77 18.05 -11.09
N TYR A 146 -0.67 18.37 -10.43
CA TYR A 146 0.34 17.39 -9.98
C TYR A 146 0.79 17.70 -8.56
N LEU A 147 1.01 16.65 -7.77
CA LEU A 147 1.78 16.73 -6.53
C LEU A 147 3.25 16.41 -6.86
N LEU A 148 4.14 17.38 -6.63
CA LEU A 148 5.58 17.15 -6.69
C LEU A 148 6.08 16.67 -5.31
N LYS A 149 6.78 15.53 -5.31
CA LYS A 149 7.44 14.97 -4.13
C LYS A 149 8.94 14.90 -4.37
N PHE A 150 9.73 15.23 -3.36
CA PHE A 150 11.19 15.26 -3.46
C PHE A 150 11.85 14.21 -2.55
N ASP A 151 13.11 13.96 -2.85
CA ASP A 151 13.96 12.88 -2.31
C ASP A 151 14.47 13.10 -0.87
N GLY A 152 14.32 14.30 -0.32
CA GLY A 152 14.88 14.61 0.99
C GLY A 152 16.43 14.57 1.02
N VAL A 153 16.98 14.71 2.23
CA VAL A 153 18.44 14.88 2.42
C VAL A 153 19.18 13.58 2.76
N SER A 154 18.49 12.55 3.24
CA SER A 154 19.12 11.41 3.91
C SER A 154 19.34 10.17 3.03
N GLN A 155 18.45 9.92 2.05
CA GLN A 155 18.46 8.68 1.25
C GLN A 155 18.53 8.91 -0.27
N GLY A 156 18.93 10.11 -0.70
CA GLY A 156 19.14 10.44 -2.11
C GLY A 156 17.92 10.07 -2.97
N VAL A 157 18.14 9.43 -4.11
CA VAL A 157 17.09 9.11 -5.11
C VAL A 157 15.99 8.13 -4.64
N ARG A 158 16.08 7.58 -3.42
CA ARG A 158 15.18 6.51 -2.95
C ARG A 158 13.70 6.92 -2.92
N PRO A 159 13.25 8.02 -2.28
CA PRO A 159 11.82 8.30 -2.14
C PRO A 159 11.08 8.44 -3.47
N THR A 160 11.65 9.18 -4.43
CA THR A 160 11.03 9.31 -5.76
C THR A 160 11.10 8.01 -6.55
N SER A 161 12.16 7.22 -6.38
CA SER A 161 12.27 5.89 -7.01
C SER A 161 11.23 4.91 -6.46
N ALA A 162 11.02 4.92 -5.15
CA ALA A 162 9.99 4.11 -4.48
C ALA A 162 8.59 4.52 -4.92
N ASP A 163 8.29 5.81 -4.93
CA ASP A 163 6.98 6.35 -5.32
C ASP A 163 6.57 5.94 -6.74
N VAL A 164 7.54 5.89 -7.68
CA VAL A 164 7.31 5.51 -9.08
C VAL A 164 7.32 4.00 -9.30
N THR A 165 8.29 3.28 -8.72
CA THR A 165 8.42 1.82 -8.89
C THR A 165 7.24 1.10 -8.26
N VAL A 166 6.93 1.41 -7.00
CA VAL A 166 5.95 0.67 -6.21
C VAL A 166 4.53 0.97 -6.66
N SER A 167 4.20 2.20 -7.05
CA SER A 167 2.89 2.50 -7.66
C SER A 167 2.62 1.66 -8.91
N LYS A 168 3.64 1.38 -9.74
CA LYS A 168 3.49 0.52 -10.92
C LYS A 168 3.27 -0.95 -10.55
N LEU A 169 3.99 -1.45 -9.54
CA LEU A 169 3.79 -2.81 -9.01
C LEU A 169 2.38 -2.99 -8.42
N TYR A 170 1.91 -2.04 -7.62
CA TYR A 170 0.56 -2.04 -7.03
C TYR A 170 -0.53 -2.00 -8.11
N HIS A 171 -0.34 -1.16 -9.14
CA HIS A 171 -1.24 -1.14 -10.29
C HIS A 171 -1.26 -2.48 -11.01
N ALA A 172 -0.09 -3.06 -11.30
CA ALA A 172 0.00 -4.33 -12.02
C ALA A 172 -0.71 -5.47 -11.28
N VAL A 173 -0.60 -5.55 -9.95
CA VAL A 173 -1.34 -6.53 -9.14
C VAL A 173 -2.84 -6.29 -9.22
N GLY A 174 -3.29 -5.07 -8.95
CA GLY A 174 -4.69 -4.71 -9.16
C GLY A 174 -5.22 -3.46 -8.45
N PHE A 175 -4.46 -2.85 -7.55
CA PHE A 175 -4.85 -1.61 -6.88
C PHE A 175 -4.92 -0.41 -7.84
N ASN A 176 -5.43 0.72 -7.34
CA ASN A 176 -5.59 1.96 -8.10
C ASN A 176 -4.65 3.09 -7.59
N PRO A 177 -3.33 3.00 -7.79
CA PRO A 177 -2.43 4.09 -7.42
C PRO A 177 -2.47 5.25 -8.43
N PRO A 178 -2.02 6.46 -8.05
CA PRO A 178 -1.88 7.59 -8.96
C PRO A 178 -0.79 7.34 -10.01
N CYS A 179 -0.85 8.10 -11.11
CA CYS A 179 0.23 8.11 -12.08
C CYS A 179 1.43 8.89 -11.53
N ASN A 180 2.43 8.14 -11.08
CA ASN A 180 3.71 8.68 -10.63
C ASN A 180 4.78 8.49 -11.71
N ARG A 181 5.55 9.54 -11.97
CA ARG A 181 6.69 9.54 -12.89
C ARG A 181 7.83 10.37 -12.31
N VAL A 182 9.07 10.02 -12.62
CA VAL A 182 10.20 10.90 -12.32
C VAL A 182 10.25 12.03 -13.35
N VAL A 183 10.49 13.26 -12.89
CA VAL A 183 10.70 14.44 -13.72
C VAL A 183 11.99 15.15 -13.33
N PHE A 184 12.68 15.70 -14.33
CA PHE A 184 13.89 16.51 -14.18
C PHE A 184 13.65 17.90 -14.77
N PHE A 185 13.81 18.94 -13.96
CA PHE A 185 13.41 20.29 -14.37
C PHE A 185 14.32 21.37 -13.77
N ASN A 186 14.28 22.58 -14.33
CA ASN A 186 14.96 23.76 -13.78
C ASN A 186 14.01 24.51 -12.84
N ARG A 187 14.52 25.05 -11.72
CA ARG A 187 13.71 25.78 -10.73
C ARG A 187 12.99 27.00 -11.30
N ASP A 188 13.58 27.66 -12.31
CA ASP A 188 13.10 28.91 -12.91
C ASP A 188 11.81 28.76 -13.73
N ILE A 189 11.39 27.52 -14.02
CA ILE A 189 10.10 27.29 -14.70
C ILE A 189 8.89 27.38 -13.74
N ILE A 190 9.13 27.45 -12.43
CA ILE A 190 8.08 27.46 -11.41
C ILE A 190 7.75 28.88 -11.01
N GLU A 191 6.48 29.22 -11.17
CA GLU A 191 5.87 30.46 -10.70
C GLU A 191 4.89 30.14 -9.55
N ILE A 192 4.72 31.06 -8.60
CA ILE A 192 3.76 30.89 -7.50
C ILE A 192 2.44 31.53 -7.92
N ASP A 193 1.34 30.80 -7.76
CA ASP A 193 0.00 31.37 -7.89
C ASP A 193 -0.18 32.49 -6.85
N PRO A 194 -0.60 33.71 -7.24
CA PRO A 194 -0.86 34.79 -6.27
C PRO A 194 -1.83 34.42 -5.14
N GLU A 195 -2.71 33.43 -5.36
CA GLU A 195 -3.65 32.92 -4.37
C GLU A 195 -3.16 31.69 -3.61
N ALA A 196 -1.95 31.18 -3.92
CA ALA A 196 -1.38 30.02 -3.25
C ALA A 196 -1.17 30.28 -1.76
N LYS A 197 -1.53 29.27 -0.95
CA LYS A 197 -1.36 29.30 0.49
C LYS A 197 -0.44 28.16 0.96
N SER A 198 0.31 28.45 2.02
CA SER A 198 1.07 27.49 2.79
C SER A 198 0.61 27.52 4.25
N GLU A 199 0.85 26.44 4.98
CA GLU A 199 0.65 26.40 6.42
C GLU A 199 1.94 26.87 7.12
N ASN A 200 1.83 27.73 8.13
CA ASN A 200 2.98 28.14 8.95
C ASN A 200 3.22 27.14 10.11
N GLU A 201 4.25 27.38 10.92
CA GLU A 201 4.58 26.52 12.08
C GLU A 201 3.46 26.47 13.14
N GLN A 202 2.51 27.40 13.10
CA GLN A 202 1.35 27.48 14.00
C GLN A 202 0.09 26.85 13.41
N GLY A 203 0.14 26.30 12.19
CA GLY A 203 -1.02 25.68 11.53
C GLY A 203 -1.91 26.67 10.76
N GLU A 204 -1.50 27.93 10.63
CA GLU A 204 -2.30 28.97 9.98
C GLU A 204 -1.99 29.04 8.47
N LYS A 205 -3.04 29.26 7.66
CA LYS A 205 -2.90 29.42 6.21
C LYS A 205 -2.42 30.84 5.88
N VAL A 206 -1.18 30.95 5.43
CA VAL A 206 -0.52 32.20 4.98
C VAL A 206 -0.22 32.16 3.48
N PRO A 207 -0.09 33.31 2.79
CA PRO A 207 0.32 33.32 1.38
C PRO A 207 1.67 32.61 1.19
N MET A 208 1.75 31.75 0.17
CA MET A 208 2.97 31.04 -0.17
C MET A 208 4.01 32.00 -0.74
N THR A 209 5.25 31.87 -0.30
CA THR A 209 6.36 32.70 -0.76
C THR A 209 7.43 31.88 -1.48
N MET A 210 8.32 32.56 -2.21
CA MET A 210 9.46 31.92 -2.85
C MET A 210 10.39 31.24 -1.84
N ALA A 211 10.50 31.81 -0.63
CA ALA A 211 11.29 31.24 0.45
C ALA A 211 10.74 29.89 0.94
N ASP A 212 9.42 29.66 0.83
CA ASP A 212 8.82 28.38 1.21
C ASP A 212 9.16 27.27 0.22
N LEU A 213 9.17 27.59 -1.08
CA LEU A 213 9.65 26.67 -2.11
C LEU A 213 11.16 26.44 -1.99
N ASP A 214 11.95 27.45 -1.63
CA ASP A 214 13.40 27.28 -1.44
C ASP A 214 13.73 26.29 -0.32
N LYS A 215 12.98 26.30 0.79
CA LYS A 215 13.11 25.27 1.85
C LYS A 215 12.83 23.86 1.33
N VAL A 216 11.96 23.69 0.34
CA VAL A 216 11.69 22.40 -0.31
C VAL A 216 12.88 22.03 -1.22
N PHE A 217 13.37 22.97 -2.03
CA PHE A 217 14.50 22.73 -2.94
C PHE A 217 15.83 22.46 -2.22
N ASP A 218 16.06 23.04 -1.05
CA ASP A 218 17.24 22.77 -0.22
C ASP A 218 17.31 21.30 0.23
N LYS A 219 16.16 20.62 0.24
CA LYS A 219 16.05 19.19 0.56
C LYS A 219 15.89 18.30 -0.67
N ALA A 220 15.91 18.86 -1.88
CA ALA A 220 15.74 18.11 -3.12
C ALA A 220 17.08 17.64 -3.69
N VAL A 221 17.08 16.51 -4.40
CA VAL A 221 18.25 16.07 -5.15
C VAL A 221 18.46 16.97 -6.36
N ARG A 222 19.65 17.59 -6.42
CA ARG A 222 20.12 18.41 -7.53
C ARG A 222 21.13 17.64 -8.36
N LEU A 223 20.91 17.58 -9.67
CA LEU A 223 21.77 16.91 -10.63
C LEU A 223 23.02 17.75 -10.94
N PRO A 224 24.09 17.14 -11.48
CA PRO A 224 25.31 17.86 -11.88
C PRO A 224 25.07 18.98 -12.90
N ASP A 225 24.02 18.86 -13.74
CA ASP A 225 23.62 19.87 -14.72
C ASP A 225 22.74 20.98 -14.14
N GLY A 226 22.51 20.97 -12.82
CA GLY A 226 21.77 21.98 -12.09
C GLY A 226 20.27 21.72 -11.96
N ARG A 227 19.72 20.74 -12.70
CA ARG A 227 18.29 20.36 -12.63
C ARG A 227 17.93 19.70 -11.31
N TYR A 228 16.67 19.78 -10.92
CA TYR A 228 16.11 19.07 -9.77
C TYR A 228 15.39 17.81 -10.19
N ARG A 229 15.44 16.79 -9.33
CA ARG A 229 14.68 15.54 -9.46
C ARG A 229 13.43 15.59 -8.56
N ALA A 230 12.29 15.18 -9.10
CA ALA A 230 11.07 14.97 -8.33
C ALA A 230 10.26 13.77 -8.86
N SER A 231 9.37 13.23 -8.03
CA SER A 231 8.25 12.43 -8.50
C SER A 231 7.08 13.38 -8.77
N SER A 232 6.55 13.34 -10.00
CA SER A 232 5.30 13.99 -10.37
C SER A 232 4.16 12.98 -10.23
N SER A 233 3.30 13.19 -9.23
CA SER A 233 2.10 12.40 -9.01
C SER A 233 0.89 13.13 -9.59
N LEU A 234 0.26 12.58 -10.63
CA LEU A 234 -0.92 13.18 -11.25
C LEU A 234 -2.09 13.17 -10.25
N ILE A 235 -2.72 14.33 -10.05
CA ILE A 235 -3.91 14.45 -9.20
C ILE A 235 -5.03 13.57 -9.75
N LEU A 236 -5.60 12.75 -8.86
CA LEU A 236 -6.63 11.77 -9.21
C LEU A 236 -7.91 12.45 -9.67
N ALA A 237 -8.64 11.78 -10.56
CA ALA A 237 -9.92 12.29 -11.05
C ALA A 237 -11.02 12.10 -9.99
N GLY A 238 -11.91 13.09 -9.89
CA GLY A 238 -12.99 13.13 -8.90
C GLY A 238 -12.72 14.14 -7.79
N LYS A 239 -13.62 14.18 -6.81
CA LYS A 239 -13.43 14.98 -5.60
C LYS A 239 -12.83 14.09 -4.50
N PRO A 240 -11.73 14.47 -3.84
CA PRO A 240 -11.24 13.74 -2.67
C PRO A 240 -12.25 13.86 -1.53
N ILE A 241 -12.56 12.74 -0.88
CA ILE A 241 -13.48 12.67 0.27
C ILE A 241 -12.81 12.06 1.51
N GLY A 242 -11.48 12.09 1.54
CA GLY A 242 -10.67 11.56 2.65
C GLY A 242 -10.13 10.15 2.40
N PRO A 243 -9.33 9.62 3.33
CA PRO A 243 -8.90 8.22 3.29
C PRO A 243 -10.06 7.25 3.49
N PHE A 244 -9.87 5.97 3.14
CA PHE A 244 -10.74 4.90 3.62
C PHE A 244 -10.14 4.26 4.87
N ARG A 245 -10.99 3.73 5.75
CA ARG A 245 -10.56 2.95 6.92
C ARG A 245 -10.23 1.53 6.49
N TYR A 246 -9.35 0.82 7.18
CA TYR A 246 -9.13 -0.61 6.94
C TYR A 246 -10.12 -1.53 7.68
N GLU A 247 -11.17 -0.95 8.26
CA GLU A 247 -12.25 -1.67 8.93
C GLU A 247 -13.62 -1.05 8.68
N GLY A 248 -14.66 -1.82 9.00
CA GLY A 248 -16.06 -1.43 8.86
C GLY A 248 -16.42 -1.20 7.40
N ALA A 249 -17.56 -0.60 7.19
CA ALA A 249 -17.98 -0.10 5.88
C ALA A 249 -18.40 1.36 6.04
N ARG A 250 -18.37 2.08 4.93
CA ARG A 250 -18.82 3.45 4.85
C ARG A 250 -20.36 3.49 4.76
N ASP A 251 -21.00 4.13 5.74
CA ASP A 251 -22.46 4.13 5.89
C ASP A 251 -23.20 5.06 4.90
N ASP A 252 -22.49 6.05 4.35
CA ASP A 252 -22.98 6.95 3.29
C ASP A 252 -22.59 6.52 1.86
N ASP A 253 -22.01 5.32 1.67
CA ASP A 253 -21.86 4.68 0.36
C ASP A 253 -22.73 3.40 0.25
N PRO A 254 -23.83 3.41 -0.53
CA PRO A 254 -24.68 2.24 -0.70
C PRO A 254 -24.01 1.08 -1.44
N ASN A 255 -22.86 1.31 -2.07
CA ASN A 255 -22.07 0.25 -2.71
C ASN A 255 -21.12 -0.46 -1.73
N ASP A 256 -20.82 0.17 -0.60
CA ASP A 256 -19.85 -0.36 0.34
C ASP A 256 -20.52 -1.27 1.36
N VAL A 257 -20.68 -2.54 0.96
CA VAL A 257 -21.44 -3.55 1.70
C VAL A 257 -20.57 -4.64 2.33
N VAL A 258 -19.26 -4.58 2.09
CA VAL A 258 -18.29 -5.55 2.61
C VAL A 258 -17.39 -4.81 3.60
N PRO A 259 -17.38 -5.20 4.89
CA PRO A 259 -16.43 -4.65 5.84
C PRO A 259 -15.00 -4.73 5.30
N HIS A 260 -14.25 -3.63 5.38
CA HIS A 260 -12.94 -3.49 4.76
C HIS A 260 -11.93 -4.49 5.29
N GLU A 261 -12.02 -4.83 6.58
CA GLU A 261 -11.23 -5.87 7.22
C GLU A 261 -11.54 -7.26 6.67
N ASP A 262 -12.63 -7.45 5.92
CA ASP A 262 -13.09 -8.71 5.32
C ASP A 262 -12.86 -8.81 3.81
N ARG A 263 -12.20 -7.80 3.23
CA ARG A 263 -11.86 -7.76 1.81
C ARG A 263 -10.54 -8.49 1.53
N ARG A 264 -10.59 -9.53 0.70
CA ARG A 264 -9.45 -10.36 0.29
C ARG A 264 -8.28 -9.53 -0.25
N GLU A 265 -8.56 -8.49 -1.03
CA GLU A 265 -7.55 -7.58 -1.58
C GLU A 265 -6.83 -6.76 -0.49
N LEU A 266 -7.55 -6.27 0.53
CA LEU A 266 -6.96 -5.49 1.63
C LEU A 266 -6.23 -6.39 2.62
N ARG A 267 -6.73 -7.59 2.87
CA ARG A 267 -6.02 -8.62 3.65
C ARG A 267 -4.73 -9.06 2.94
N GLY A 268 -4.83 -9.37 1.64
CA GLY A 268 -3.72 -9.80 0.79
C GLY A 268 -2.69 -8.71 0.51
N HIS A 269 -3.04 -7.41 0.65
CA HIS A 269 -2.10 -6.29 0.60
C HIS A 269 -0.92 -6.50 1.55
N PHE A 270 -1.09 -7.21 2.67
CA PHE A 270 -0.01 -7.62 3.56
C PHE A 270 1.24 -8.13 2.81
N LEU A 271 1.06 -9.09 1.89
CA LEU A 271 2.19 -9.70 1.19
C LEU A 271 2.89 -8.73 0.23
N LEU A 272 2.10 -7.84 -0.37
CA LEU A 272 2.61 -6.81 -1.27
C LEU A 272 3.41 -5.75 -0.48
N ALA A 273 2.90 -5.38 0.69
CA ALA A 273 3.57 -4.45 1.59
C ALA A 273 4.86 -5.05 2.16
N ALA A 274 4.85 -6.33 2.54
CA ALA A 274 6.04 -7.07 2.92
C ALA A 274 7.06 -7.12 1.77
N TRP A 275 6.62 -7.37 0.54
CA TRP A 275 7.54 -7.43 -0.61
C TRP A 275 8.26 -6.11 -0.86
N THR A 276 7.52 -4.98 -0.87
CA THR A 276 8.06 -3.66 -1.21
C THR A 276 8.53 -2.85 -0.01
N GLY A 277 8.39 -3.37 1.22
CA GLY A 277 8.68 -2.66 2.46
C GLY A 277 7.74 -1.46 2.69
N HIS A 278 6.46 -1.60 2.34
CA HIS A 278 5.46 -0.55 2.50
C HIS A 278 4.94 -0.50 3.96
N THR A 279 5.76 0.00 4.87
CA THR A 279 5.44 -0.01 6.30
C THR A 279 4.42 1.05 6.71
N ASP A 280 4.33 2.16 5.99
CA ASP A 280 3.34 3.22 6.27
C ASP A 280 1.95 2.88 5.64
N SER A 281 1.51 1.62 5.74
CA SER A 281 0.22 1.16 5.20
C SER A 281 -0.98 1.52 6.10
N ARG A 282 -1.00 2.73 6.65
CA ARG A 282 -2.07 3.29 7.48
C ARG A 282 -3.14 3.96 6.63
N GLU A 283 -4.30 4.25 7.21
CA GLU A 283 -5.45 4.77 6.46
C GLU A 283 -5.14 6.10 5.74
N GLN A 284 -4.31 6.98 6.30
CA GLN A 284 -3.96 8.27 5.66
C GLN A 284 -3.15 8.13 4.36
N ASN A 285 -2.58 6.95 4.09
CA ASN A 285 -1.95 6.64 2.80
C ASN A 285 -2.92 5.92 1.85
N THR A 286 -4.21 6.13 2.06
CA THR A 286 -5.29 5.77 1.16
C THR A 286 -6.06 7.03 0.79
N LEU A 287 -6.84 6.97 -0.28
CA LEU A 287 -7.70 8.08 -0.70
C LEU A 287 -8.93 7.59 -1.44
N ASP A 288 -10.08 8.03 -0.97
CA ASP A 288 -11.35 7.88 -1.66
C ASP A 288 -11.63 9.09 -2.53
N MET A 289 -11.98 8.79 -3.78
CA MET A 289 -12.33 9.78 -4.79
C MET A 289 -13.79 9.58 -5.20
N PHE A 290 -14.63 10.58 -4.98
CA PHE A 290 -15.98 10.59 -5.54
C PHE A 290 -15.91 10.95 -7.02
N VAL A 291 -16.16 9.96 -7.88
CA VAL A 291 -16.11 10.09 -9.34
C VAL A 291 -17.52 10.36 -9.85
N LYS A 292 -17.77 11.61 -10.25
CA LYS A 292 -19.05 12.01 -10.85
C LYS A 292 -19.28 11.32 -12.20
N THR A 293 -20.52 10.88 -12.39
CA THR A 293 -21.05 10.30 -13.64
C THR A 293 -22.16 11.15 -14.25
N SER A 294 -22.84 11.97 -13.43
CA SER A 294 -23.72 13.08 -13.79
C SER A 294 -23.54 14.21 -12.76
N ASP A 295 -24.26 15.32 -12.92
CA ASP A 295 -24.15 16.50 -12.04
C ASP A 295 -24.34 16.17 -10.55
N ASP A 296 -25.25 15.23 -10.26
CA ASP A 296 -25.73 14.85 -8.93
C ASP A 296 -25.43 13.39 -8.54
N ARG A 297 -24.79 12.60 -9.42
CA ARG A 297 -24.49 11.18 -9.15
C ARG A 297 -23.06 10.82 -9.43
N GLY A 298 -22.53 9.93 -8.61
CA GLY A 298 -21.19 9.38 -8.76
C GLY A 298 -21.05 8.07 -8.00
N PHE A 299 -19.84 7.54 -7.99
CA PHE A 299 -19.47 6.39 -7.18
C PHE A 299 -18.10 6.66 -6.55
N ILE A 300 -17.76 5.95 -5.48
CA ILE A 300 -16.47 6.08 -4.83
C ILE A 300 -15.47 5.15 -5.51
N ARG A 301 -14.28 5.66 -5.79
CA ARG A 301 -13.12 4.85 -6.17
C ARG A 301 -12.07 4.94 -5.07
N HIS A 302 -11.54 3.78 -4.70
CA HIS A 302 -10.61 3.63 -3.59
C HIS A 302 -9.18 3.52 -4.13
N HIS A 303 -8.28 4.32 -3.57
CA HIS A 303 -6.89 4.42 -4.01
C HIS A 303 -5.93 4.14 -2.86
N ILE A 304 -4.84 3.41 -3.15
CA ILE A 304 -3.66 3.37 -2.28
C ILE A 304 -2.68 4.39 -2.82
N ILE A 305 -2.18 5.25 -1.95
CA ILE A 305 -1.30 6.37 -2.30
C ILE A 305 -0.03 6.36 -1.45
N ASP A 306 0.83 7.33 -1.70
CA ASP A 306 2.07 7.61 -0.96
C ASP A 306 3.07 6.46 -0.76
N PHE A 307 3.60 5.94 -1.87
CA PHE A 307 4.63 4.90 -1.83
C PHE A 307 6.05 5.43 -1.58
N GLY A 308 6.16 6.71 -1.20
CA GLY A 308 7.43 7.39 -0.97
C GLY A 308 8.26 6.74 0.13
N ASP A 309 7.66 6.02 1.08
CA ASP A 309 8.37 5.34 2.18
C ASP A 309 8.65 3.85 1.96
N CYS A 310 8.41 3.34 0.75
CA CYS A 310 8.79 1.98 0.39
C CYS A 310 10.30 1.85 0.09
N LEU A 311 10.75 0.60 -0.12
CA LEU A 311 12.13 0.28 -0.53
C LEU A 311 13.19 0.76 0.47
N GLY A 312 12.90 0.61 1.77
CA GLY A 312 13.86 0.85 2.84
C GLY A 312 13.93 2.29 3.34
N SER A 313 12.78 2.95 3.52
CA SER A 313 12.74 4.25 4.20
C SER A 313 13.37 4.14 5.59
N ALA A 314 14.39 4.95 5.84
CA ALA A 314 15.15 4.92 7.08
C ALA A 314 14.80 6.13 7.95
N TRP A 315 14.38 5.85 9.18
CA TRP A 315 13.93 6.85 10.13
C TRP A 315 14.97 7.12 11.21
N GLU A 316 15.02 8.37 11.65
CA GLU A 316 15.81 8.80 12.80
C GLU A 316 14.92 8.85 14.06
N PRO A 317 15.43 8.47 15.24
CA PRO A 317 16.80 8.00 15.50
C PRO A 317 17.07 6.59 14.93
N PRO A 318 18.33 6.16 14.75
CA PRO A 318 18.65 4.94 13.99
C PRO A 318 18.11 3.64 14.60
N MET A 319 17.81 3.67 15.90
CA MET A 319 17.13 2.57 16.58
C MET A 319 15.70 2.37 16.05
N MET A 320 14.97 3.48 15.81
CA MET A 320 13.64 3.42 15.24
C MET A 320 13.71 2.88 13.81
N GLY A 321 14.60 3.40 12.98
CA GLY A 321 14.77 2.95 11.60
C GLY A 321 15.11 1.46 11.45
N ARG A 322 15.78 0.84 12.42
CA ARG A 322 16.07 -0.60 12.42
C ARG A 322 14.86 -1.47 12.75
N ARG A 323 13.91 -0.97 13.56
CA ARG A 323 12.70 -1.71 13.96
C ARG A 323 11.64 -1.75 12.87
N ILE A 324 11.66 -0.79 11.95
CA ILE A 324 10.73 -0.72 10.81
C ILE A 324 10.79 -2.02 10.01
N GLN A 325 9.61 -2.59 9.69
CA GLN A 325 9.38 -3.92 9.07
C GLN A 325 9.42 -5.12 10.03
N HIS A 326 9.76 -4.93 11.30
CA HIS A 326 9.85 -6.01 12.28
C HIS A 326 9.01 -5.80 13.54
N SER A 327 8.56 -4.57 13.77
CA SER A 327 7.82 -4.19 14.97
C SER A 327 7.06 -2.90 14.67
N SER A 328 5.82 -2.84 15.16
CA SER A 328 5.02 -1.62 15.15
C SER A 328 5.76 -0.46 15.85
N TYR A 329 5.50 0.78 15.42
CA TYR A 329 6.13 1.99 15.96
C TYR A 329 5.99 2.07 17.49
N PHE A 330 4.87 1.59 18.00
CA PHE A 330 4.65 1.30 19.41
C PHE A 330 4.15 -0.14 19.57
N ASP A 331 4.90 -0.96 20.31
CA ASP A 331 4.55 -2.34 20.62
C ASP A 331 4.67 -2.56 22.14
N ALA A 332 3.52 -2.61 22.82
CA ALA A 332 3.48 -2.74 24.28
C ALA A 332 4.00 -4.10 24.79
N PRO A 333 3.65 -5.26 24.18
CA PRO A 333 4.25 -6.55 24.50
C PRO A 333 5.78 -6.55 24.46
N GLU A 334 6.38 -6.01 23.40
CA GLU A 334 7.83 -5.95 23.26
C GLU A 334 8.46 -5.01 24.27
N ILE A 335 7.87 -3.84 24.51
CA ILE A 335 8.33 -2.91 25.55
C ILE A 335 8.29 -3.57 26.94
N LEU A 336 7.22 -4.29 27.26
CA LEU A 336 7.10 -5.01 28.54
C LEU A 336 8.13 -6.14 28.64
N GLN A 337 8.33 -6.88 27.55
CA GLN A 337 9.32 -7.95 27.48
C GLN A 337 10.74 -7.41 27.67
N ASP A 338 11.09 -6.29 27.04
CA ASP A 338 12.38 -5.64 27.22
C ASP A 338 12.55 -5.10 28.65
N TRP A 339 11.49 -4.57 29.25
CA TRP A 339 11.52 -4.11 30.64
C TRP A 339 11.75 -5.25 31.64
N ILE A 340 11.07 -6.39 31.47
CA ILE A 340 11.20 -7.57 32.35
C ILE A 340 12.56 -8.25 32.14
N THR A 341 13.01 -8.34 30.89
CA THR A 341 14.28 -9.01 30.55
C THR A 341 15.48 -8.08 30.60
N LEU A 342 15.29 -6.80 30.93
CA LEU A 342 16.33 -5.76 30.92
C LEU A 342 17.08 -5.69 29.58
N GLY A 343 16.37 -5.92 28.47
CA GLY A 343 16.91 -5.90 27.12
C GLY A 343 17.84 -7.08 26.77
N LEU A 344 17.75 -8.21 27.50
CA LEU A 344 18.58 -9.39 27.22
C LEU A 344 18.16 -10.15 25.95
N ILE A 345 16.95 -9.91 25.44
CA ILE A 345 16.44 -10.59 24.25
C ILE A 345 17.01 -9.91 23.02
N GLN A 346 17.73 -10.68 22.21
CA GLN A 346 18.22 -10.21 20.92
C GLN A 346 17.12 -10.33 19.87
N ARG A 347 16.89 -9.24 19.13
CA ARG A 347 15.89 -9.13 18.06
C ARG A 347 16.55 -9.14 16.68
N PRO A 348 15.81 -9.46 15.60
CA PRO A 348 16.33 -9.42 14.24
C PRO A 348 16.99 -8.06 13.90
N TRP A 349 16.35 -6.96 14.32
CA TRP A 349 16.84 -5.60 14.07
C TRP A 349 18.13 -5.20 14.79
N ASP A 350 18.57 -5.95 15.81
CA ASP A 350 19.85 -5.68 16.47
C ASP A 350 21.04 -6.01 15.55
N ARG A 351 20.82 -6.95 14.63
CA ARG A 351 21.82 -7.46 13.68
C ARG A 351 21.80 -6.72 12.35
N LEU A 352 20.71 -6.02 12.04
CA LEU A 352 20.55 -5.26 10.81
C LEU A 352 21.67 -4.24 10.62
N ARG A 353 22.22 -4.22 9.40
CA ARG A 353 23.20 -3.25 8.91
C ARG A 353 22.73 -2.79 7.54
N PHE A 354 23.21 -1.63 7.11
CA PHE A 354 22.99 -1.21 5.74
C PHE A 354 23.61 -2.21 4.77
N GLY A 355 22.86 -2.54 3.72
CA GLY A 355 23.34 -3.36 2.63
C GLY A 355 24.33 -2.63 1.71
N PRO A 356 24.68 -3.24 0.57
CA PRO A 356 25.63 -2.68 -0.40
C PRO A 356 25.27 -1.27 -0.91
N SER A 357 23.98 -0.92 -0.98
CA SER A 357 23.48 0.42 -1.33
C SER A 357 23.65 1.48 -0.25
N GLY A 358 24.20 1.13 0.92
CA GLY A 358 24.32 2.02 2.06
C GLY A 358 22.96 2.60 2.49
N LYS A 359 22.94 3.90 2.76
CA LYS A 359 21.73 4.61 3.21
C LYS A 359 20.60 4.64 2.18
N VAL A 360 20.86 4.44 0.89
CA VAL A 360 19.84 4.59 -0.17
C VAL A 360 18.67 3.63 0.05
N PHE A 361 18.92 2.32 0.14
CA PHE A 361 17.88 1.34 0.52
C PHE A 361 17.91 0.97 2.00
N GLY A 362 18.74 1.65 2.80
CA GLY A 362 18.74 1.53 4.26
C GLY A 362 18.87 0.08 4.75
N TYR A 363 17.91 -0.35 5.56
CA TYR A 363 17.81 -1.72 6.10
C TYR A 363 16.90 -2.63 5.26
N PHE A 364 16.60 -2.28 4.01
CA PHE A 364 15.82 -3.15 3.12
C PHE A 364 16.69 -4.29 2.61
N ASP A 365 16.48 -5.48 3.17
CA ASP A 365 17.29 -6.66 2.90
C ASP A 365 16.45 -7.89 2.50
N ILE A 366 17.09 -9.04 2.28
CA ILE A 366 16.40 -10.31 2.02
C ILE A 366 16.55 -11.27 3.20
N GLU A 367 17.68 -11.23 3.90
CA GLU A 367 18.14 -12.19 4.89
C GLU A 367 17.31 -12.17 6.18
N GLU A 368 17.01 -10.99 6.71
CA GLU A 368 16.24 -10.75 7.95
C GLU A 368 14.74 -10.51 7.67
N LEU A 369 14.31 -10.45 6.40
CA LEU A 369 12.87 -10.48 6.07
C LEU A 369 12.24 -11.80 6.54
N ASP A 370 11.41 -11.76 7.57
CA ASP A 370 10.59 -12.89 7.97
C ASP A 370 9.18 -12.74 7.34
N PRO A 371 8.75 -13.65 6.44
CA PRO A 371 7.43 -13.55 5.82
C PRO A 371 6.26 -13.57 6.83
N GLU A 372 6.42 -14.23 7.98
CA GLU A 372 5.36 -14.39 8.97
C GLU A 372 5.35 -13.26 10.00
N GLU A 373 6.54 -12.82 10.40
CA GLU A 373 6.76 -11.78 11.43
C GLU A 373 6.95 -10.36 10.83
N TRP A 374 6.80 -10.19 9.51
CA TRP A 374 6.82 -8.85 8.92
C TRP A 374 5.64 -8.02 9.43
N GLU A 375 5.91 -6.78 9.84
CA GLU A 375 4.87 -5.87 10.34
C GLU A 375 4.90 -4.48 9.66
N PRO A 376 3.74 -3.88 9.39
CA PRO A 376 3.65 -2.46 9.10
C PRO A 376 4.00 -1.63 10.34
N GLY A 377 4.29 -0.34 10.15
CA GLY A 377 4.64 0.55 11.24
C GLY A 377 3.46 0.86 12.18
N SER A 378 2.24 0.89 11.65
CA SER A 378 1.01 0.94 12.45
C SER A 378 0.20 -0.33 12.19
N PRO A 379 -0.45 -0.91 13.21
CA PRO A 379 -1.38 -2.01 13.01
C PRO A 379 -2.42 -1.69 11.93
N ASN A 380 -2.60 -2.59 10.98
CA ASN A 380 -3.58 -2.48 9.90
C ASN A 380 -4.67 -3.54 10.11
N PRO A 381 -5.93 -3.14 10.40
CA PRO A 381 -7.02 -4.05 10.72
C PRO A 381 -7.26 -5.17 9.69
N ALA A 382 -7.20 -4.86 8.39
CA ALA A 382 -7.36 -5.84 7.32
C ALA A 382 -6.16 -6.80 7.27
N MET A 383 -4.93 -6.29 7.38
CA MET A 383 -3.75 -7.17 7.44
C MET A 383 -3.76 -8.08 8.66
N LEU A 384 -4.26 -7.62 9.80
CA LEU A 384 -4.41 -8.46 11.00
C LEU A 384 -5.51 -9.51 10.88
N ALA A 385 -6.51 -9.28 10.03
CA ALA A 385 -7.59 -10.24 9.75
C ALA A 385 -7.23 -11.27 8.64
N ARG A 386 -6.01 -11.19 8.08
CA ARG A 386 -5.56 -12.06 6.99
C ARG A 386 -5.57 -13.55 7.37
N THR A 387 -5.98 -14.39 6.42
CA THR A 387 -5.83 -15.85 6.47
C THR A 387 -4.74 -16.31 5.51
N GLU A 388 -4.33 -17.58 5.62
CA GLU A 388 -3.42 -18.22 4.65
C GLU A 388 -3.97 -18.14 3.21
N ARG A 389 -5.30 -18.17 3.01
CA ARG A 389 -5.89 -18.03 1.67
C ARG A 389 -5.72 -16.64 1.10
N ASP A 390 -5.83 -15.62 1.95
CA ASP A 390 -5.65 -14.23 1.53
C ASP A 390 -4.22 -14.00 1.02
N VAL A 391 -3.24 -14.52 1.76
CA VAL A 391 -1.83 -14.39 1.43
C VAL A 391 -1.46 -15.27 0.22
N ALA A 392 -1.92 -16.52 0.17
CA ALA A 392 -1.68 -17.41 -0.96
C ALA A 392 -2.28 -16.86 -2.27
N TRP A 393 -3.46 -16.21 -2.21
CA TRP A 393 -4.05 -15.56 -3.37
C TRP A 393 -3.16 -14.43 -3.91
N MET A 394 -2.65 -13.55 -3.04
CA MET A 394 -1.72 -12.50 -3.45
C MET A 394 -0.40 -13.07 -3.95
N ALA A 395 0.14 -14.11 -3.29
CA ALA A 395 1.36 -14.81 -3.70
C ALA A 395 1.23 -15.32 -5.14
N ARG A 396 0.07 -15.90 -5.49
CA ARG A 396 -0.20 -16.39 -6.84
C ARG A 396 -0.20 -15.30 -7.91
N ILE A 397 -0.62 -14.08 -7.57
CA ILE A 397 -0.53 -12.92 -8.46
C ILE A 397 0.93 -12.45 -8.57
N MET A 398 1.62 -12.30 -7.43
CA MET A 398 3.02 -11.86 -7.37
C MET A 398 3.97 -12.81 -8.11
N ALA A 399 3.72 -14.12 -8.06
CA ALA A 399 4.49 -15.14 -8.77
C ALA A 399 4.52 -14.93 -10.29
N ARG A 400 3.55 -14.17 -10.84
CA ARG A 400 3.49 -13.88 -12.28
C ARG A 400 4.42 -12.76 -12.73
N PHE A 401 5.02 -12.00 -11.80
CA PHE A 401 6.05 -11.02 -12.18
C PHE A 401 7.30 -11.71 -12.70
N THR A 402 7.76 -11.28 -13.87
CA THR A 402 9.01 -11.71 -14.51
C THR A 402 10.15 -10.72 -14.23
N THR A 403 11.39 -11.17 -14.34
CA THR A 403 12.58 -10.31 -14.23
C THR A 403 12.53 -9.13 -15.20
N ASP A 404 12.09 -9.34 -16.44
CA ASP A 404 12.01 -8.28 -17.46
C ASP A 404 10.99 -7.20 -17.09
N GLN A 405 9.85 -7.59 -16.50
CA GLN A 405 8.87 -6.63 -15.98
C GLN A 405 9.43 -5.84 -14.79
N LEU A 406 10.13 -6.50 -13.86
CA LEU A 406 10.74 -5.82 -12.71
C LEU A 406 11.81 -4.82 -13.18
N ARG A 407 12.67 -5.22 -14.12
CA ARG A 407 13.68 -4.36 -14.74
C ARG A 407 13.03 -3.14 -15.41
N ALA A 408 12.02 -3.37 -16.26
CA ALA A 408 11.33 -2.29 -16.95
C ALA A 408 10.66 -1.29 -15.99
N VAL A 409 10.13 -1.75 -14.86
CA VAL A 409 9.58 -0.84 -13.82
C VAL A 409 10.69 -0.05 -13.13
N ILE A 410 11.80 -0.69 -12.75
CA ILE A 410 12.94 -0.03 -12.08
C ILE A 410 13.55 1.05 -12.98
N GLU A 411 13.68 0.79 -14.28
CA GLU A 411 14.22 1.76 -15.26
C GLU A 411 13.42 3.07 -15.29
N THR A 412 12.10 3.03 -15.02
CA THR A 412 11.25 4.23 -14.96
C THR A 412 11.55 5.14 -13.76
N ALA A 413 12.28 4.63 -12.76
CA ALA A 413 12.77 5.43 -11.64
C ALA A 413 13.99 6.29 -12.01
N HIS A 414 14.61 6.07 -13.18
CA HIS A 414 15.71 6.89 -13.70
C HIS A 414 16.80 7.18 -12.65
N MET A 415 17.28 6.18 -11.91
CA MET A 415 18.23 6.41 -10.80
C MET A 415 19.58 6.93 -11.32
N LYS A 416 19.92 6.63 -12.58
CA LYS A 416 21.19 7.01 -13.24
C LYS A 416 22.43 6.43 -12.56
N ASP A 417 22.24 5.40 -11.74
CA ASP A 417 23.28 4.60 -11.11
C ASP A 417 22.93 3.13 -11.36
N GLU A 418 23.69 2.49 -12.24
CA GLU A 418 23.46 1.11 -12.65
C GLU A 418 23.56 0.15 -11.46
N PHE A 419 24.42 0.43 -10.48
CA PHE A 419 24.55 -0.41 -9.30
C PHE A 419 23.29 -0.34 -8.44
N LEU A 420 22.69 0.84 -8.25
CA LEU A 420 21.43 0.96 -7.50
C LEU A 420 20.26 0.27 -8.20
N GLU A 421 20.19 0.34 -9.53
CA GLU A 421 19.14 -0.34 -10.31
C GLU A 421 19.29 -1.87 -10.23
N GLN A 422 20.52 -2.38 -10.34
CA GLN A 422 20.82 -3.81 -10.18
C GLN A 422 20.55 -4.30 -8.75
N GLU A 423 20.93 -3.50 -7.74
CA GLU A 423 20.71 -3.85 -6.34
C GLU A 423 19.21 -3.85 -5.99
N LEU A 424 18.43 -2.88 -6.49
CA LEU A 424 16.98 -2.89 -6.30
C LEU A 424 16.34 -4.11 -6.96
N LEU A 425 16.79 -4.49 -8.17
CA LEU A 425 16.31 -5.69 -8.84
C LEU A 425 16.60 -6.94 -7.98
N ARG A 426 17.84 -7.07 -7.48
CA ARG A 426 18.24 -8.18 -6.59
C ARG A 426 17.35 -8.25 -5.35
N LEU A 427 17.13 -7.11 -4.68
CA LEU A 427 16.30 -7.02 -3.47
C LEU A 427 14.85 -7.42 -3.75
N LEU A 428 14.24 -6.88 -4.81
CA LEU A 428 12.86 -7.22 -5.18
C LEU A 428 12.72 -8.70 -5.58
N GLU A 429 13.64 -9.24 -6.37
CA GLU A 429 13.60 -10.66 -6.75
C GLU A 429 13.81 -11.59 -5.56
N GLY A 430 14.79 -11.29 -4.72
CA GLY A 430 15.10 -12.09 -3.54
C GLY A 430 13.98 -12.09 -2.52
N ARG A 431 13.42 -10.91 -2.20
CA ARG A 431 12.26 -10.82 -1.28
C ARG A 431 11.03 -11.50 -1.86
N LYS A 432 10.76 -11.34 -3.17
CA LYS A 432 9.67 -12.07 -3.85
C LYS A 432 9.87 -13.58 -3.69
N HIS A 433 11.06 -14.09 -3.98
CA HIS A 433 11.35 -15.52 -3.86
C HIS A 433 11.17 -16.04 -2.43
N LYS A 434 11.65 -15.29 -1.42
CA LYS A 434 11.52 -15.67 -0.01
C LYS A 434 10.05 -15.73 0.44
N LEU A 435 9.25 -14.73 0.06
CA LEU A 435 7.82 -14.69 0.34
C LEU A 435 7.08 -15.86 -0.34
N LEU A 436 7.33 -16.11 -1.63
CA LEU A 436 6.72 -17.22 -2.38
C LEU A 436 7.21 -18.61 -1.96
N ALA A 437 8.33 -18.70 -1.25
CA ALA A 437 8.79 -19.97 -0.70
C ALA A 437 7.99 -20.35 0.57
N ARG A 438 7.44 -19.36 1.29
CA ARG A 438 6.61 -19.59 2.48
C ARG A 438 5.13 -19.85 2.14
N TYR A 439 4.60 -19.17 1.13
CA TYR A 439 3.19 -19.21 0.73
C TYR A 439 3.03 -19.79 -0.66
#